data_AF-W4VFL2-F1
#
_entry.id   AF-W4VFL2-F1
#
_cell.length_a   1.000
_cell.length_b   1.000
_cell.length_c   1.000
_cell.angle_alpha   90.00
_cell.angle_beta   90.00
_cell.angle_gamma   90.00
#
_symmetry.space_group_name_H-M   'P 1'
#
loop_
_entity.id
_entity.type
_entity.pdbx_description
1 polymer ?
#
loop_
_entity_poly.entity_id
_entity_poly.type
_entity_poly.pdbx_seq_one_letter_code
_entity_poly.pdbx_strand_id
1 'polypeptide(L)'
;MKVRLDLQYFAGEKTEKATPPKKRQDVRKKGQVAKSQDVNTAILLFFVFIILLITGGLLKDTMTSMYSKTFTEYIHHEVTQEEIFRMLLDFLSQISIAVAPIMLIAIVAGIASNFLQIGFLFTAEPLKMKLNKIDPIQGG
;
A
#
# COMPACT_ATOMS: atom_id res chain seq x y z
N MET A 1 -30.60 60.05 -26.10
CA MET A 1 -30.34 59.31 -24.84
C MET A 1 -29.53 58.06 -25.20
N LYS A 2 -28.20 58.08 -25.04
CA LYS A 2 -27.34 56.92 -25.36
C LYS A 2 -27.21 56.05 -24.10
N VAL A 3 -27.85 54.90 -24.10
CA VAL A 3 -27.70 53.90 -23.03
C VAL A 3 -26.27 53.37 -23.08
N ARG A 4 -25.48 53.61 -22.04
CA ARG A 4 -24.13 53.05 -21.90
C ARG A 4 -24.30 51.62 -21.40
N LEU A 5 -24.20 50.65 -22.30
CA LEU A 5 -24.22 49.24 -21.95
C LEU A 5 -22.86 48.90 -21.32
N ASP A 6 -22.83 48.66 -20.01
CA ASP A 6 -21.60 48.37 -19.27
C ASP A 6 -21.22 46.89 -19.46
N LEU A 7 -20.38 46.64 -20.47
CA LEU A 7 -19.96 45.30 -20.91
C LEU A 7 -19.14 44.54 -19.84
N GLN A 8 -18.76 45.20 -18.75
CA GLN A 8 -18.05 44.57 -17.62
C GLN A 8 -18.91 43.54 -16.87
N TYR A 9 -20.25 43.68 -16.89
CA TYR A 9 -21.15 42.67 -16.31
C TYR A 9 -21.16 41.34 -17.07
N PHE A 10 -20.73 41.34 -18.34
CA PHE A 10 -20.60 40.13 -19.17
C PHE A 10 -19.18 39.54 -19.18
N ALA A 11 -18.20 40.23 -18.58
CA ALA A 11 -16.81 39.77 -18.49
C ALA A 11 -16.58 38.69 -17.41
N GLY A 12 -17.65 38.18 -16.80
CA GLY A 12 -17.61 37.15 -15.75
C GLY A 12 -17.66 35.71 -16.26
N GLU A 13 -17.91 35.47 -17.55
CA GLU A 13 -17.84 34.13 -18.10
C GLU A 13 -16.40 33.79 -18.46
N LYS A 14 -15.79 32.88 -17.70
CA LYS A 14 -14.50 32.26 -18.06
C LYS A 14 -14.66 31.59 -19.43
N THR A 15 -14.29 32.29 -20.49
CA THR A 15 -14.40 31.89 -21.91
C THR A 15 -13.36 30.87 -22.35
N GLU A 16 -12.40 30.50 -21.48
CA GLU A 16 -11.56 29.35 -21.75
C GLU A 16 -12.30 28.06 -21.36
N LYS A 17 -12.61 27.21 -22.36
CA LYS A 17 -12.88 25.79 -22.14
C LYS A 17 -11.78 25.29 -21.20
N ALA A 18 -12.13 24.93 -19.95
CA ALA A 18 -11.16 24.44 -18.99
C ALA A 18 -10.31 23.37 -19.67
N THR A 19 -9.06 23.72 -19.98
CA THR A 19 -8.18 22.89 -20.80
C THR A 19 -8.07 21.53 -20.10
N PRO A 20 -8.06 20.38 -20.81
CA PRO A 20 -7.91 19.06 -20.20
C PRO A 20 -6.87 18.98 -19.07
N PRO A 21 -5.72 19.70 -19.12
CA PRO A 21 -4.78 19.78 -17.99
C PRO A 21 -5.35 20.39 -16.70
N LYS A 22 -6.12 21.47 -16.77
CA LYS A 22 -6.59 22.24 -15.59
C LYS A 22 -7.64 21.45 -14.81
N LYS A 23 -8.59 20.83 -15.52
CA LYS A 23 -9.55 19.86 -14.92
C LYS A 23 -8.84 18.66 -14.29
N ARG A 24 -7.84 18.07 -14.97
CA ARG A 24 -7.07 16.94 -14.43
C ARG A 24 -6.31 17.31 -13.16
N GLN A 25 -5.71 18.51 -13.10
CA GLN A 25 -5.05 19.00 -11.89
C GLN A 25 -6.02 19.25 -10.74
N ASP A 26 -7.20 19.80 -11.00
CA ASP A 26 -8.21 20.04 -9.94
C ASP A 26 -8.78 18.74 -9.38
N VAL A 27 -9.02 17.73 -10.24
CA VAL A 27 -9.47 16.39 -9.83
C VAL A 27 -8.37 15.66 -9.04
N ARG A 28 -7.10 15.83 -9.46
CA ARG A 28 -5.94 15.33 -8.71
C ARG A 28 -5.80 16.02 -7.35
N LYS A 29 -5.94 17.35 -7.25
CA LYS A 29 -5.94 18.10 -5.97
C LYS A 29 -7.03 17.61 -5.02
N LYS A 30 -8.17 17.19 -5.56
CA LYS A 30 -9.28 16.54 -4.84
C LYS A 30 -9.02 15.10 -4.40
N GLY A 31 -7.83 14.55 -4.67
CA GLY A 31 -7.43 13.19 -4.31
C GLY A 31 -7.98 12.10 -5.23
N GLN A 32 -8.65 12.48 -6.32
CA GLN A 32 -9.15 11.55 -7.32
C GLN A 32 -8.08 11.35 -8.38
N VAL A 33 -7.21 10.38 -8.16
CA VAL A 33 -6.14 10.02 -9.11
C VAL A 33 -6.46 8.67 -9.73
N ALA A 34 -6.31 8.57 -11.05
CA ALA A 34 -6.44 7.31 -11.75
C ALA A 34 -5.34 6.37 -11.26
N LYS A 35 -5.73 5.20 -10.76
CA LYS A 35 -4.84 4.13 -10.29
C LYS A 35 -5.09 2.92 -11.17
N SER A 36 -4.04 2.26 -11.64
CA SER A 36 -4.18 0.99 -12.35
C SER A 36 -3.99 -0.13 -11.34
N GLN A 37 -4.99 -0.99 -11.20
CA GLN A 37 -4.87 -2.19 -10.36
C GLN A 37 -3.78 -3.12 -10.92
N ASP A 38 -3.67 -3.24 -12.24
CA ASP A 38 -2.67 -4.10 -12.89
C ASP A 38 -1.23 -3.64 -12.61
N VAL A 39 -0.97 -2.32 -12.68
CA VAL A 39 0.35 -1.76 -12.35
C VAL A 39 0.69 -2.02 -10.89
N ASN A 40 -0.30 -1.90 -9.98
CA ASN A 40 -0.09 -2.17 -8.57
C ASN A 40 0.31 -3.63 -8.32
N THR A 41 -0.43 -4.56 -8.92
CA THR A 41 -0.17 -6.00 -8.82
C THR A 41 1.17 -6.38 -9.44
N ALA A 42 1.53 -5.81 -10.59
CA ALA A 42 2.81 -6.09 -11.26
C ALA A 42 4.01 -5.63 -10.41
N ILE A 43 3.95 -4.43 -9.84
CA ILE A 43 5.00 -3.90 -8.95
C ILE A 43 5.12 -4.78 -7.71
N LEU A 44 3.99 -5.14 -7.09
CA LEU A 44 3.99 -6.02 -5.91
C LEU A 44 4.64 -7.37 -6.22
N LEU A 45 4.24 -8.03 -7.30
CA LEU A 45 4.79 -9.32 -7.72
C LEU A 45 6.30 -9.22 -7.99
N PHE A 46 6.75 -8.15 -8.64
CA PHE A 46 8.17 -7.92 -8.91
C PHE A 46 9.00 -7.88 -7.61
N PHE A 47 8.55 -7.13 -6.61
CA PHE A 47 9.21 -7.07 -5.30
C PHE A 47 9.14 -8.41 -4.54
N VAL A 48 8.03 -9.15 -4.66
CA VAL A 48 7.89 -10.50 -4.08
C VAL A 48 8.93 -11.47 -4.68
N PHE A 49 9.17 -11.44 -5.98
CA PHE A 49 10.20 -12.28 -6.59
C PHE A 49 11.61 -11.91 -6.11
N ILE A 50 11.93 -10.61 -6.07
CA ILE A 50 13.23 -10.14 -5.58
C ILE A 50 13.47 -10.61 -4.15
N ILE A 51 12.47 -10.47 -3.26
CA ILE A 51 12.67 -10.87 -1.88
C ILE A 51 12.85 -12.37 -1.74
N LEU A 52 12.07 -13.19 -2.45
CA LEU A 52 12.24 -14.64 -2.42
C LEU A 52 13.64 -15.07 -2.86
N LEU A 53 14.24 -14.39 -3.84
CA LEU A 53 15.62 -14.66 -4.27
C LEU A 53 16.64 -14.31 -3.18
N ILE A 54 16.45 -13.20 -2.46
CA ILE A 54 17.37 -12.73 -1.42
C ILE A 54 17.21 -13.56 -0.12
N THR A 55 15.97 -13.80 0.31
CA THR A 55 15.66 -14.51 1.57
C THR A 55 15.56 -16.01 1.40
N GLY A 56 15.64 -16.56 0.19
CA GLY A 56 15.54 -18.00 -0.04
C GLY A 56 16.58 -18.80 0.75
N GLY A 57 17.82 -18.31 0.82
CA GLY A 57 18.88 -18.91 1.64
C GLY A 57 18.54 -18.86 3.13
N LEU A 58 18.18 -17.68 3.65
CA LEU A 58 17.75 -17.50 5.03
C LEU A 58 16.60 -18.44 5.40
N LEU A 59 15.58 -18.55 4.55
CA LEU A 59 14.41 -19.39 4.80
C LEU A 59 14.80 -20.87 4.86
N LYS A 60 15.65 -21.33 3.93
CA LYS A 60 16.18 -22.69 3.92
C LYS A 60 16.99 -22.97 5.19
N ASP A 61 17.86 -22.06 5.58
CA ASP A 61 18.75 -22.22 6.73
C ASP A 61 17.93 -22.24 8.03
N THR A 62 16.96 -21.34 8.18
CA THR A 62 16.01 -21.35 9.31
C THR A 62 15.25 -22.66 9.38
N MET A 63 14.68 -23.14 8.27
CA MET A 63 13.97 -24.42 8.26
C MET A 63 14.89 -25.58 8.65
N THR A 64 16.08 -25.65 8.07
CA THR A 64 17.05 -26.71 8.34
C THR A 64 17.53 -26.68 9.79
N SER A 65 17.76 -25.48 10.35
CA SER A 65 18.10 -25.25 11.75
C SER A 65 17.01 -25.74 12.69
N MET A 66 15.74 -25.38 12.43
CA MET A 66 14.60 -25.83 13.24
C MET A 66 14.47 -27.36 13.22
N TYR A 67 14.57 -27.97 12.04
CA TYR A 67 14.56 -29.43 11.90
C TYR A 67 15.72 -30.06 12.67
N SER A 68 16.95 -29.59 12.46
CA SER A 68 18.13 -30.13 13.12
C SER A 68 18.00 -30.05 14.64
N LYS A 69 17.72 -28.86 15.21
CA LYS A 69 17.55 -28.67 16.65
C LYS A 69 16.51 -29.60 17.26
N THR A 70 15.40 -29.81 16.55
CA THR A 70 14.34 -30.71 17.02
C THR A 70 14.86 -32.13 17.19
N PHE A 71 15.65 -32.63 16.23
CA PHE A 71 16.13 -34.01 16.23
C PHE A 71 17.46 -34.23 16.96
N THR A 72 18.22 -33.16 17.28
CA THR A 72 19.51 -33.27 17.98
C THR A 72 19.48 -32.80 19.42
N GLU A 73 18.57 -31.88 19.75
CA GLU A 73 18.53 -31.23 21.08
C GLU A 73 17.21 -31.57 21.78
N TYR A 74 16.07 -31.16 21.21
CA TYR A 74 14.77 -31.30 21.87
C TYR A 74 14.32 -32.75 22.08
N ILE A 75 14.80 -33.70 21.26
CA ILE A 75 14.50 -35.13 21.45
C ILE A 75 15.04 -35.69 22.77
N HIS A 76 16.05 -35.03 23.35
CA HIS A 76 16.67 -35.43 24.62
C HIS A 76 16.11 -34.66 25.81
N HIS A 77 15.25 -33.66 25.59
CA HIS A 77 14.65 -32.87 26.68
C HIS A 77 13.48 -33.63 27.31
N GLU A 78 13.31 -33.45 28.61
CA GLU A 78 12.11 -33.93 29.29
C GLU A 78 10.89 -33.14 28.83
N VAL A 79 9.78 -33.84 28.62
CA VAL A 79 8.52 -33.23 28.18
C VAL A 79 7.83 -32.56 29.37
N THR A 80 8.30 -31.35 29.71
CA THR A 80 7.72 -30.51 30.75
C THR A 80 7.02 -29.30 30.15
N GLN A 81 6.09 -28.70 30.90
CA GLN A 81 5.37 -27.50 30.45
C GLN A 81 6.34 -26.33 30.16
N GLU A 82 7.39 -26.18 30.97
CA GLU A 82 8.37 -25.12 30.81
C GLU A 82 9.19 -25.31 29.52
N GLU A 83 9.66 -26.52 29.25
CA GLU A 83 10.42 -26.84 28.04
C GLU A 83 9.59 -26.67 26.76
N ILE A 84 8.32 -27.08 26.78
CA ILE A 84 7.41 -26.87 25.64
C ILE A 84 7.23 -25.37 25.38
N PHE A 85 7.09 -24.56 26.42
CA PHE A 85 6.95 -23.11 26.26
C PHE A 85 8.22 -22.46 25.72
N ARG A 86 9.41 -22.90 26.18
CA ARG A 86 10.71 -22.45 25.65
C ARG A 86 10.87 -22.80 24.18
N MET A 87 10.53 -24.03 23.79
CA MET A 87 10.56 -24.49 22.40
C MET A 87 9.62 -23.66 21.50
N LEU A 88 8.41 -23.35 21.99
CA LEU A 88 7.47 -22.48 21.29
C LEU A 88 8.04 -21.08 21.05
N LEU A 89 8.65 -20.47 22.06
CA LEU A 89 9.26 -19.15 21.94
C LEU A 89 10.44 -19.14 20.97
N ASP A 90 11.30 -20.18 20.99
CA ASP A 90 12.41 -20.30 20.04
C ASP A 90 11.89 -20.41 18.60
N PHE A 91 10.86 -21.23 18.36
CA PHE A 91 10.24 -21.35 17.05
C PHE A 91 9.60 -20.06 16.57
N LEU A 92 8.86 -19.36 17.43
CA LEU A 92 8.28 -18.06 17.10
C LEU A 92 9.37 -17.04 16.76
N SER A 93 10.48 -17.03 17.50
CA SER A 93 11.61 -16.16 17.21
C SER A 93 12.23 -16.44 15.84
N GLN A 94 12.52 -17.71 15.55
CA GLN A 94 13.09 -18.13 14.27
C GLN A 94 12.18 -17.81 13.09
N ILE A 95 10.88 -18.08 13.21
CA ILE A 95 9.88 -17.74 12.18
C ILE A 95 9.78 -16.22 12.01
N SER A 96 9.79 -15.46 13.11
CA SER A 96 9.71 -13.99 13.06
C SER A 96 10.89 -13.40 12.28
N ILE A 97 12.10 -13.91 12.51
CA ILE A 97 13.31 -13.47 11.78
C ILE A 97 13.21 -13.82 10.29
N ALA A 98 12.69 -15.00 9.95
CA ALA A 98 12.51 -15.41 8.55
C ALA A 98 11.45 -14.59 7.81
N VAL A 99 10.36 -14.21 8.49
CA VAL A 99 9.23 -13.48 7.91
C VAL A 99 9.45 -11.96 7.90
N ALA A 100 10.19 -11.41 8.85
CA ALA A 100 10.49 -9.98 8.96
C ALA A 100 10.95 -9.32 7.64
N PRO A 101 11.93 -9.85 6.88
CA PRO A 101 12.37 -9.22 5.63
C PRO A 101 11.29 -9.23 4.54
N ILE A 102 10.44 -10.26 4.50
CA ILE A 102 9.30 -10.34 3.57
C ILE A 102 8.27 -9.26 3.90
N MET A 103 7.94 -9.10 5.19
CA MET A 103 7.02 -8.07 5.67
C MET A 103 7.54 -6.66 5.40
N LEU A 104 8.83 -6.41 5.65
CA LEU A 104 9.46 -5.13 5.38
C LEU A 104 9.31 -4.73 3.90
N ILE A 105 9.59 -5.66 2.99
CA ILE A 105 9.47 -5.39 1.55
C ILE A 105 8.03 -5.27 1.11
N ALA A 106 7.09 -6.04 1.66
CA ALA A 106 5.67 -5.86 1.37
C ALA A 106 5.19 -4.43 1.71
N ILE A 107 5.64 -3.89 2.85
CA ILE A 107 5.37 -2.50 3.24
C ILE A 107 6.01 -1.53 2.25
N VAL A 108 7.29 -1.70 1.93
CA VAL A 108 8.01 -0.83 0.98
C VAL A 108 7.37 -0.87 -0.41
N ALA A 109 7.03 -2.05 -0.92
CA ALA A 109 6.41 -2.24 -2.22
C ALA A 109 5.01 -1.61 -2.28
N GLY A 110 4.22 -1.76 -1.20
CA GLY A 110 2.91 -1.11 -1.09
C GLY A 110 3.01 0.41 -1.11
N ILE A 111 3.98 0.98 -0.38
CA ILE A 111 4.25 2.43 -0.39
C ILE A 111 4.75 2.87 -1.76
N ALA A 112 5.74 2.18 -2.31
CA ALA A 112 6.36 2.50 -3.60
C ALA A 112 5.35 2.45 -4.75
N SER A 113 4.46 1.44 -4.77
CA SER A 113 3.43 1.35 -5.80
C SER A 113 2.42 2.51 -5.73
N ASN A 114 1.99 2.89 -4.52
CA ASN A 114 1.13 4.06 -4.35
C ASN A 114 1.86 5.35 -4.78
N PHE A 115 3.12 5.49 -4.40
CA PHE A 115 3.94 6.66 -4.73
C PHE A 115 4.20 6.77 -6.24
N LEU A 116 4.53 5.66 -6.92
CA LEU A 116 4.78 5.66 -8.37
C LEU A 116 3.52 5.99 -9.18
N GLN A 117 2.34 5.55 -8.73
CA GLN A 117 1.08 5.80 -9.46
C GLN A 117 0.53 7.21 -9.23
N ILE A 118 0.58 7.69 -7.99
CA ILE A 118 -0.09 8.94 -7.60
C ILE A 118 0.90 10.13 -7.56
N GLY A 119 2.18 9.85 -7.35
CA GLY A 119 3.19 10.81 -6.95
C GLY A 119 2.97 11.33 -5.53
N PHE A 120 3.73 12.35 -5.14
CA PHE A 120 3.48 13.07 -3.91
C PHE A 120 2.19 13.91 -4.04
N LEU A 121 1.11 13.48 -3.39
CA LEU A 121 -0.17 14.19 -3.36
C LEU A 121 -0.73 14.20 -1.95
N PHE A 122 -0.54 15.32 -1.26
CA PHE A 122 -1.12 15.56 0.05
C PHE A 122 -2.46 16.28 -0.10
N THR A 123 -3.58 15.63 0.23
CA THR A 123 -4.91 16.24 0.20
C THR A 123 -5.81 15.62 1.26
N ALA A 124 -6.47 16.48 2.04
CA ALA A 124 -7.45 16.09 3.05
C ALA A 124 -8.89 16.07 2.51
N GLU A 125 -9.11 16.45 1.24
CA GLU A 125 -10.44 16.43 0.62
C GLU A 125 -11.10 15.04 0.57
N PRO A 126 -10.37 13.92 0.40
CA PRO A 126 -10.96 12.57 0.48
C PRO A 126 -11.42 12.17 1.88
N LEU A 127 -10.85 12.76 2.94
CA LEU A 127 -11.22 12.48 4.33
C LEU A 127 -12.51 13.19 4.76
N LYS A 128 -12.97 14.18 3.99
CA LYS A 128 -14.28 14.80 4.22
C LYS A 128 -15.38 13.81 3.87
N MET A 129 -16.26 13.53 4.83
CA MET A 129 -17.44 12.69 4.63
C MET A 129 -18.30 13.28 3.51
N LYS A 130 -18.35 12.62 2.35
CA LYS A 130 -19.19 13.02 1.22
C LYS A 130 -20.54 12.33 1.37
N LEU A 131 -21.53 13.04 1.93
CA LEU A 131 -22.90 12.54 2.12
C LEU A 131 -23.54 12.05 0.79
N ASN A 132 -23.08 12.57 -0.35
CA ASN A 132 -23.55 12.17 -1.67
C ASN A 132 -23.13 10.74 -2.08
N LYS A 133 -22.17 10.09 -1.38
CA LYS A 133 -21.76 8.70 -1.66
C LYS A 133 -22.57 7.65 -0.88
N ILE A 134 -23.50 8.09 -0.04
CA ILE A 134 -24.37 7.21 0.78
C ILE A 134 -25.71 6.95 0.06
N ASP A 135 -25.99 7.65 -1.04
CA ASP A 135 -27.24 7.50 -1.79
C ASP A 135 -27.26 6.17 -2.56
N PRO A 136 -28.07 5.16 -2.14
CA PRO A 136 -28.09 3.84 -2.76
C PRO A 136 -28.66 3.85 -4.19
N ILE A 137 -29.24 4.97 -4.63
CA ILE A 137 -29.77 5.16 -5.99
C ILE A 137 -28.64 5.46 -6.99
N GLN A 138 -27.52 6.04 -6.54
CA GLN A 138 -26.36 6.38 -7.38
C GLN A 138 -25.29 5.27 -7.38
N GLY A 139 -25.72 4.01 -7.40
CA GLY A 139 -24.88 2.80 -7.33
C GLY A 139 -23.51 2.93 -7.98
N GLY A 140 -22.50 2.40 -7.27
CA GLY A 140 -21.07 2.53 -7.57
C GLY A 140 -20.61 2.09 -8.94
#